data_AF-A0A543FHB6-F1
#
_entry.id   AF-A0A543FHB6-F1
#
_cell.length_a   1.000
_cell.length_b   1.000
_cell.length_c   1.000
_cell.angle_alpha   90.00
_cell.angle_beta   90.00
_cell.angle_gamma   90.00
#
_symmetry.space_group_name_H-M   'P 1'
#
loop_
_entity.id
_entity.type
_entity.pdbx_description
1 polymer ?
#
loop_
_entity_poly.entity_id
_entity_poly.type
_entity_poly.pdbx_seq_one_letter_code
_entity_poly.pdbx_strand_id
1 'polypeptide(L)'
;MGDIAARFGVQPLDVESGKVSKMFPEGAQVRLRKGRPVLVVGDAFDNHLRAEQDYILTGVALIMPHVMRRRLLFAWAVALPLALSLAFIGGGVLASGIPAWLTFSVSLVVYWICYYAAHMARYRRFNYRVDRSRKRPSGISQSRFC
;
A
#
# COMPACT_ATOMS: atom_id res chain seq x y z
N MET A 1 -18.66 -2.46 12.73
CA MET A 1 -17.72 -2.84 11.64
C MET A 1 -18.20 -4.01 10.76
N GLY A 2 -18.77 -5.07 11.32
CA GLY A 2 -19.20 -6.25 10.54
C GLY A 2 -20.13 -5.93 9.36
N ASP A 3 -21.12 -5.06 9.55
CA ASP A 3 -22.06 -4.67 8.49
C ASP A 3 -21.42 -3.86 7.34
N ILE A 4 -20.47 -2.98 7.65
CA ILE A 4 -19.79 -2.16 6.64
C ILE A 4 -18.87 -3.07 5.82
N ALA A 5 -18.09 -3.93 6.48
CA ALA A 5 -17.22 -4.89 5.82
C ALA A 5 -17.99 -5.84 4.89
N ALA A 6 -19.15 -6.34 5.35
CA ALA A 6 -20.02 -7.20 4.57
C ALA A 6 -20.62 -6.48 3.35
N ARG A 7 -21.06 -5.22 3.50
CA ARG A 7 -21.61 -4.41 2.38
C ARG A 7 -20.61 -4.17 1.25
N PHE A 8 -19.32 -4.08 1.57
CA PHE A 8 -18.28 -3.84 0.58
C PHE A 8 -17.50 -5.11 0.18
N GLY A 9 -17.87 -6.28 0.70
CA GLY A 9 -17.18 -7.55 0.44
C GLY A 9 -15.71 -7.55 0.88
N VAL A 10 -15.37 -6.76 1.91
CA VAL A 10 -14.00 -6.60 2.42
C VAL A 10 -13.88 -7.38 3.73
N GLN A 11 -12.68 -7.94 3.98
CA GLN A 11 -12.42 -8.61 5.25
C GLN A 11 -12.53 -7.59 6.41
N PRO A 12 -13.28 -7.90 7.48
CA PRO A 12 -13.45 -6.98 8.60
C PRO A 12 -12.10 -6.65 9.23
N LEU A 13 -11.82 -5.36 9.38
CA LEU A 13 -10.62 -4.89 10.06
C LEU A 13 -10.83 -4.97 11.58
N ASP A 14 -9.83 -5.46 12.30
CA ASP A 14 -9.82 -5.36 13.76
C ASP A 14 -9.71 -3.89 14.16
N VAL A 15 -10.59 -3.45 15.06
CA VAL A 15 -10.62 -2.09 15.59
C VAL A 15 -10.22 -2.15 17.06
N GLU A 16 -9.20 -1.39 17.42
CA GLU A 16 -8.74 -1.22 18.80
C GLU A 16 -8.87 0.26 19.19
N SER A 17 -9.33 0.54 20.41
CA SER A 17 -9.20 1.88 20.98
C SER A 17 -7.77 2.06 21.48
N GLY A 18 -7.17 3.22 21.21
CA GLY A 18 -5.80 3.47 21.62
C GLY A 18 -5.27 4.86 21.27
N LYS A 19 -4.06 5.15 21.75
CA LYS A 19 -3.44 6.46 21.58
C LYS A 19 -3.00 6.68 20.14
N VAL A 20 -3.73 7.55 19.43
CA VAL A 20 -3.41 8.00 18.07
C VAL A 20 -2.54 9.26 18.12
N SER A 21 -1.58 9.36 17.19
CA SER A 21 -0.70 10.52 17.09
C SER A 21 -1.49 11.77 16.69
N LYS A 22 -1.17 12.92 17.28
CA LYS A 22 -1.77 14.22 16.94
C LYS A 22 -1.56 14.66 15.48
N MET A 23 -0.65 13.99 14.74
CA MET A 23 -0.49 14.20 13.30
C MET A 23 -1.67 13.71 12.46
N PHE A 24 -2.54 12.87 13.02
CA PHE A 24 -3.75 12.38 12.33
C PHE A 24 -4.97 13.12 12.89
N PRO A 25 -5.45 14.17 12.20
CA PRO A 25 -6.55 15.01 12.70
C PRO A 25 -7.87 14.23 12.81
N GLU A 26 -8.01 13.17 12.02
CA GLU A 26 -9.19 12.29 11.99
C GLU A 26 -9.30 11.38 13.23
N GLY A 27 -8.29 11.37 14.11
CA GLY A 27 -8.29 10.52 15.31
C GLY A 27 -8.18 9.02 15.03
N ALA A 28 -8.00 8.62 13.77
CA ALA A 28 -7.87 7.23 13.34
C ALA A 28 -6.49 6.99 12.72
N GLN A 29 -5.84 5.89 13.11
CA GLN A 29 -4.55 5.48 12.55
C GLN A 29 -4.52 3.98 12.33
N VAL A 30 -4.07 3.55 11.16
CA VAL A 30 -3.86 2.13 10.91
C VAL A 30 -2.46 1.72 11.29
N ARG A 31 -2.34 0.67 12.11
CA ARG A 31 -1.09 0.06 12.51
C ARG A 31 -1.02 -1.39 12.04
N LEU A 32 0.20 -1.87 11.82
CA LEU A 32 0.46 -3.28 11.56
C LEU A 32 0.83 -3.96 12.88
N ARG A 33 -0.02 -4.88 13.34
CA ARG A 33 0.20 -5.65 14.56
C ARG A 33 0.28 -7.13 14.18
N LYS A 34 1.40 -7.79 14.47
CA LYS A 34 1.65 -9.20 14.09
C LYS A 34 1.35 -9.51 12.60
N GLY A 35 1.66 -8.56 11.71
CA GLY A 35 1.42 -8.70 10.27
C GLY A 35 -0.03 -8.48 9.80
N ARG A 36 -0.96 -8.16 10.71
CA ARG A 36 -2.35 -7.83 10.37
C ARG A 36 -2.59 -6.31 10.51
N PRO A 37 -3.35 -5.70 9.59
CA PRO A 37 -3.74 -4.30 9.74
C PRO A 37 -4.79 -4.18 10.84
N VAL A 38 -4.53 -3.34 11.82
CA VAL A 38 -5.45 -3.01 12.92
C VAL A 38 -5.72 -1.51 12.86
N LEU A 39 -6.99 -1.13 12.85
CA LEU A 39 -7.40 0.27 12.95
C LEU A 39 -7.37 0.67 14.41
N VAL A 40 -6.52 1.63 14.76
CA VAL A 40 -6.49 2.22 16.09
C VAL A 40 -7.29 3.51 16.05
N VAL A 41 -8.28 3.61 16.92
CA VAL A 41 -9.17 4.77 17.06
C VAL A 41 -8.84 5.46 18.38
N GLY A 42 -8.55 6.76 18.34
CA GLY A 42 -8.25 7.58 19.51
C GLY A 42 -9.39 8.54 19.84
N ASP A 43 -9.30 9.19 20.99
CA ASP A 43 -10.35 10.03 21.58
C ASP A 43 -10.87 11.15 20.65
N ALA A 44 -10.03 11.63 19.73
CA ALA A 44 -10.44 12.64 18.75
C ALA A 44 -11.49 12.11 17.75
N PHE A 45 -11.59 10.80 17.57
CA PHE A 45 -12.57 10.16 16.69
C PHE A 45 -13.99 10.27 17.23
N ASP A 46 -14.16 10.23 18.56
CA ASP A 46 -15.47 10.32 19.21
C ASP A 46 -16.08 11.72 19.10
N ASN A 47 -15.26 12.73 18.79
CA ASN A 47 -15.72 14.11 18.56
C ASN A 47 -16.33 14.31 17.16
N HIS A 48 -16.21 13.33 16.26
CA HIS A 48 -16.79 13.41 14.91
C HIS A 48 -18.26 13.02 14.88
N LEU A 49 -19.01 13.61 13.96
CA LEU A 49 -20.39 13.21 13.71
C LEU A 49 -20.45 11.75 13.25
N ARG A 50 -21.53 11.05 13.58
CA ARG A 50 -21.71 9.62 13.22
C ARG A 50 -21.52 9.36 11.72
N ALA A 51 -21.95 10.31 10.88
CA ALA A 51 -21.76 10.25 9.43
C ALA A 51 -20.29 10.43 8.99
N GLU A 52 -19.53 11.28 9.68
CA GLU A 52 -18.09 11.47 9.44
C GLU A 52 -17.29 10.25 9.91
N GLN A 53 -17.65 9.69 11.05
CA GLN A 53 -17.07 8.44 11.56
C GLN A 53 -17.26 7.31 10.55
N ASP A 54 -18.49 7.10 10.06
CA ASP A 54 -18.77 6.10 9.03
C ASP A 54 -17.97 6.37 7.75
N TYR A 55 -17.82 7.64 7.33
CA TYR A 55 -17.01 8.00 6.17
C TYR A 55 -15.53 7.63 6.35
N ILE A 56 -14.93 7.98 7.49
CA ILE A 56 -13.53 7.67 7.83
C ILE A 56 -13.32 6.15 7.86
N LEU A 57 -14.19 5.41 8.54
CA LEU A 57 -14.11 3.95 8.66
C LEU A 57 -14.21 3.27 7.29
N THR A 58 -15.13 3.74 6.44
CA THR A 58 -15.34 3.19 5.10
C THR A 58 -14.17 3.51 4.18
N GLY A 59 -13.64 4.75 4.24
CA GLY A 59 -12.47 5.17 3.49
C GLY A 59 -11.23 4.34 3.84
N VAL A 60 -10.97 4.15 5.14
CA VAL A 60 -9.87 3.32 5.60
C VAL A 60 -10.05 1.86 5.17
N ALA A 61 -11.23 1.28 5.34
CA ALA A 61 -11.51 -0.11 4.97
C ALA A 61 -11.30 -0.38 3.46
N LEU A 62 -11.66 0.57 2.58
CA LEU A 62 -11.46 0.45 1.13
C LEU A 62 -10.00 0.63 0.70
N ILE A 63 -9.26 1.53 1.35
CA ILE A 63 -7.89 1.88 0.97
C ILE A 63 -6.89 0.83 1.49
N MET A 64 -7.13 0.24 2.67
CA MET A 64 -6.18 -0.64 3.34
C MET A 64 -5.76 -1.89 2.56
N PRO A 65 -6.68 -2.69 1.97
CA PRO A 65 -6.32 -3.87 1.19
C PRO A 65 -5.46 -3.50 -0.02
N HIS A 66 -5.75 -2.35 -0.64
CA HIS A 66 -4.99 -1.83 -1.76
C HIS A 66 -3.58 -1.39 -1.35
N VAL A 67 -3.43 -0.73 -0.21
CA VAL A 67 -2.12 -0.30 0.31
C VAL A 67 -1.27 -1.50 0.72
N MET A 68 -1.84 -2.48 1.44
CA MET A 68 -1.10 -3.69 1.84
C MET A 68 -0.67 -4.53 0.63
N ARG A 69 -1.58 -4.80 -0.31
CA ARG A 69 -1.24 -5.57 -1.51
C ARG A 69 -0.17 -4.85 -2.35
N ARG A 70 -0.22 -3.52 -2.43
CA ARG A 70 0.83 -2.72 -3.10
C ARG A 70 2.16 -2.76 -2.37
N ARG A 71 2.18 -2.69 -1.05
CA ARG A 71 3.41 -2.78 -0.25
C ARG A 71 4.09 -4.13 -0.41
N LEU A 72 3.31 -5.21 -0.38
CA LEU A 72 3.83 -6.57 -0.54
C LEU A 72 4.42 -6.77 -1.94
N LEU A 73 3.69 -6.39 -2.98
CA LEU A 73 4.19 -6.47 -4.36
C LEU A 73 5.44 -5.60 -4.59
N PHE A 74 5.52 -4.44 -3.94
CA PHE A 74 6.71 -3.59 -4.02
C PHE A 74 7.91 -4.23 -3.30
N ALA A 75 7.69 -4.80 -2.11
CA ALA A 75 8.73 -5.52 -1.38
C ALA A 75 9.27 -6.69 -2.22
N TRP A 76 8.39 -7.46 -2.87
CA TRP A 76 8.78 -8.53 -3.79
C TRP A 76 9.51 -8.01 -5.04
N ALA A 77 8.99 -6.95 -5.68
CA ALA A 77 9.61 -6.37 -6.87
C ALA A 77 11.00 -5.78 -6.61
N VAL A 78 11.29 -5.38 -5.36
CA VAL A 78 12.60 -4.86 -4.96
C VAL A 78 13.51 -5.97 -4.41
N ALA A 79 12.97 -6.95 -3.69
CA ALA A 79 13.74 -8.05 -3.11
C ALA A 79 14.21 -9.08 -4.16
N LEU A 80 13.37 -9.39 -5.16
CA LEU A 80 13.71 -10.37 -6.20
C LEU A 80 14.96 -9.97 -7.00
N PRO A 81 15.06 -8.75 -7.55
CA PRO A 81 16.25 -8.33 -8.29
C PRO A 81 17.49 -8.30 -7.41
N LEU A 82 17.35 -7.88 -6.16
CA LEU A 82 18.45 -7.86 -5.19
C LEU A 82 18.98 -9.26 -4.92
N ALA A 83 18.09 -10.22 -4.63
CA ALA A 83 18.44 -11.61 -4.38
C ALA A 83 19.08 -12.27 -5.60
N LEU A 84 18.57 -11.98 -6.80
CA LEU A 84 19.08 -12.53 -8.05
C LEU A 84 20.47 -11.96 -8.39
N SER A 85 20.67 -10.65 -8.15
CA SER A 85 21.96 -9.98 -8.30
C SER A 85 22.99 -10.54 -7.33
N LEU A 86 22.63 -10.67 -6.04
CA LEU A 86 23.49 -11.25 -5.01
C LEU A 86 23.85 -12.71 -5.30
N ALA A 87 22.91 -13.51 -5.80
CA ALA A 87 23.17 -14.90 -6.18
C ALA A 87 24.12 -15.01 -7.37
N PHE A 88 23.92 -14.20 -8.42
CA PHE A 88 24.77 -14.20 -9.61
C PHE A 88 26.19 -13.70 -9.32
N ILE A 89 26.29 -12.62 -8.53
CA ILE A 89 27.56 -12.03 -8.14
C ILE A 89 28.28 -12.94 -7.15
N GLY A 90 27.59 -13.52 -6.17
CA GLY A 90 28.18 -14.48 -5.22
C GLY A 90 28.74 -15.73 -5.93
N GLY A 91 28.01 -16.29 -6.89
CA GLY A 91 28.48 -17.43 -7.69
C GLY A 91 29.65 -17.09 -8.62
N GLY A 92 29.60 -15.93 -9.28
CA GLY A 92 30.66 -15.50 -10.21
C GLY A 92 31.95 -15.07 -9.52
N VAL A 93 31.88 -14.47 -8.34
CA VAL A 93 33.04 -13.93 -7.61
C VAL A 93 33.88 -15.03 -6.98
N LEU A 94 33.23 -16.08 -6.45
CA LEU A 94 33.92 -17.27 -5.96
C LEU A 94 34.71 -17.97 -7.07
N ALA A 95 34.27 -17.87 -8.33
CA ALA A 95 34.92 -18.51 -9.47
C ALA A 95 36.03 -17.67 -10.13
N SER A 96 36.06 -16.35 -9.91
CA SER A 96 36.89 -15.42 -10.72
C SER A 96 37.93 -14.62 -9.95
N GLY A 97 37.96 -14.69 -8.61
CA GLY A 97 38.92 -13.95 -7.79
C GLY A 97 38.70 -12.43 -7.80
N ILE A 98 37.53 -11.97 -8.25
CA ILE A 98 37.20 -10.54 -8.33
C ILE A 98 37.08 -9.96 -6.90
N PRO A 99 37.65 -8.77 -6.63
CA PRO A 99 37.57 -8.14 -5.33
C PRO A 99 36.12 -7.86 -4.89
N ALA A 100 35.79 -8.23 -3.65
CA ALA A 100 34.45 -8.12 -3.07
C ALA A 100 33.91 -6.68 -2.90
N TRP A 101 34.69 -5.65 -3.20
CA TRP A 101 34.21 -4.27 -3.17
C TRP A 101 33.56 -3.84 -4.50
N LEU A 102 34.00 -4.38 -5.64
CA LEU A 102 33.40 -4.13 -6.95
C LEU A 102 31.99 -4.72 -7.05
N THR A 103 31.79 -5.86 -6.39
CA THR A 103 30.52 -6.59 -6.33
C THR A 103 29.45 -5.77 -5.59
N PHE A 104 29.87 -5.08 -4.52
CA PHE A 104 29.00 -4.19 -3.76
C PHE A 104 28.53 -3.01 -4.62
N SER A 105 29.44 -2.34 -5.35
CA SER A 105 29.09 -1.22 -6.22
C SER A 105 28.14 -1.62 -7.34
N VAL A 106 28.40 -2.75 -8.01
CA VAL A 106 27.52 -3.27 -9.07
C VAL A 106 26.15 -3.62 -8.51
N SER A 107 26.09 -4.30 -7.36
CA SER A 107 24.81 -4.66 -6.72
C SER A 107 24.02 -3.42 -6.29
N LEU A 108 24.70 -2.36 -5.83
CA LEU A 108 24.06 -1.09 -5.47
C LEU A 108 23.45 -0.39 -6.70
N VAL A 109 24.18 -0.36 -7.81
CA VAL A 109 23.70 0.24 -9.07
C VAL A 109 22.51 -0.53 -9.62
N VAL A 110 22.58 -1.87 -9.66
CA VAL A 110 21.48 -2.71 -10.10
C VAL A 110 20.25 -2.54 -9.21
N TYR A 111 20.45 -2.48 -7.88
CA TYR A 111 19.38 -2.19 -6.93
C TYR A 111 18.68 -0.86 -7.25
N TRP A 112 19.45 0.21 -7.44
CA TRP A 112 18.91 1.53 -7.77
C TRP A 112 18.13 1.53 -9.09
N ILE A 113 18.67 0.90 -10.14
CA ILE A 113 17.98 0.80 -11.44
C ILE A 113 16.66 0.05 -11.30
N CYS A 114 16.65 -1.10 -10.62
CA CYS A 114 15.43 -1.88 -10.39
C CYS A 114 14.42 -1.13 -9.52
N TYR A 115 14.89 -0.44 -8.48
CA TYR A 115 14.06 0.41 -7.63
C TYR A 115 13.39 1.52 -8.44
N TYR A 116 14.16 2.25 -9.24
CA TYR A 116 13.65 3.32 -10.10
C TYR A 116 12.67 2.79 -11.16
N ALA A 117 12.97 1.67 -11.80
CA ALA A 117 12.08 1.05 -12.79
C ALA A 117 10.74 0.64 -12.17
N ALA A 118 10.76 0.01 -10.99
CA ALA A 118 9.56 -0.33 -10.24
C ALA A 118 8.75 0.91 -9.84
N HIS A 119 9.43 1.99 -9.43
CA HIS A 119 8.79 3.25 -9.06
C HIS A 119 8.16 3.97 -10.28
N MET A 120 8.83 3.95 -11.44
CA MET A 120 8.30 4.53 -12.68
C MET A 120 7.11 3.75 -13.22
N ALA A 121 7.17 2.41 -13.21
CA ALA A 121 6.03 1.58 -13.58
C ALA A 121 4.81 1.84 -12.68
N ARG A 122 5.05 2.11 -11.39
CA ARG A 122 4.01 2.50 -10.42
C ARG A 122 3.38 3.84 -10.75
N TYR A 123 4.17 4.87 -11.04
CA TYR A 123 3.66 6.18 -11.44
C TYR A 123 2.82 6.09 -12.72
N ARG A 124 3.28 5.34 -13.72
CA ARG A 124 2.54 5.13 -14.97
C ARG A 124 1.16 4.50 -14.74
N ARG A 125 1.09 3.43 -13.93
CA ARG A 125 -0.19 2.76 -13.62
C ARG A 125 -1.13 3.64 -12.80
N PHE A 126 -0.59 4.49 -11.92
CA PHE A 126 -1.39 5.45 -11.16
C PHE A 126 -2.00 6.50 -12.09
N ASN A 127 -1.19 7.13 -12.94
CA ASN A 127 -1.67 8.12 -13.92
C ASN A 127 -2.71 7.51 -14.87
N TYR A 128 -2.50 6.26 -15.31
CA TYR A 128 -3.47 5.58 -16.18
C TYR A 128 -4.82 5.32 -15.49
N ARG A 129 -4.83 5.00 -14.18
CA ARG A 129 -6.08 4.81 -13.43
C ARG A 129 -6.82 6.13 -13.19
N VAL A 130 -6.08 7.19 -12.87
CA VAL A 130 -6.66 8.53 -12.64
C VAL A 130 -7.24 9.09 -13.94
N ASP A 131 -6.54 8.92 -15.06
CA ASP A 131 -7.03 9.37 -16.36
C ASP A 131 -8.26 8.56 -16.82
N ARG A 132 -8.27 7.25 -16.56
CA ARG A 132 -9.43 6.39 -16.85
C ARG A 132 -10.64 6.71 -15.96
N SER A 133 -10.44 7.14 -14.71
CA SER A 133 -11.55 7.59 -13.86
C SER A 133 -12.10 8.94 -14.28
N ARG A 134 -11.28 9.83 -14.85
CA ARG A 134 -11.72 11.11 -15.42
C ARG A 134 -12.47 10.95 -16.75
N LYS A 135 -12.12 9.92 -17.53
CA LYS A 135 -12.72 9.63 -18.85
C LYS A 135 -13.95 8.72 -18.81
N ARG A 136 -14.40 8.23 -17.65
CA ARG A 136 -15.73 7.62 -17.57
C ARG A 136 -16.74 8.76 -17.51
N PRO A 137 -17.55 9.00 -18.57
CA PRO A 137 -18.71 9.87 -18.42
C PRO A 137 -19.55 9.27 -17.31
N SER A 138 -19.94 10.10 -16.35
CA SER A 138 -20.98 9.81 -15.38
C SER A 138 -22.28 9.58 -16.15
N GLY A 139 -22.45 8.37 -16.70
CA GLY A 139 -23.73 7.84 -17.12
C GLY A 139 -24.56 7.61 -15.88
N ILE A 140 -24.99 8.71 -15.27
CA ILE A 140 -26.04 8.71 -14.27
C ILE A 140 -27.28 8.22 -15.00
N SER A 141 -27.62 6.98 -14.69
CA SER A 141 -28.84 6.30 -15.09
C SER A 141 -30.03 7.15 -14.64
N GLN A 142 -30.52 7.97 -15.55
CA GLN A 142 -31.72 8.78 -15.40
C GLN A 142 -32.95 7.96 -15.83
N SER A 143 -33.09 6.75 -15.30
CA SER A 143 -34.18 5.85 -15.68
C SER A 143 -34.66 5.06 -14.47
N ARG A 144 -35.44 5.70 -13.59
CA ARG A 144 -36.37 5.08 -12.63
C ARG A 144 -37.16 6.15 -11.86
N PHE A 145 -38.01 6.88 -12.59
CA PHE A 145 -39.19 7.57 -12.06
C PHE A 145 -40.20 7.70 -13.19
N CYS A 146 -40.89 6.59 -13.48
CA CYS A 146 -42.25 6.53 -14.02
C CYS A 146 -42.88 5.28 -13.42
#